data_AF-A0A268RWG5-F1
#
_entry.id   AF-A0A268RWG5-F1
#
_cell.length_a   1.000
_cell.length_b   1.000
_cell.length_c   1.000
_cell.angle_alpha   90.00
_cell.angle_beta   90.00
_cell.angle_gamma   90.00
#
_symmetry.space_group_name_H-M   'P 1'
#
loop_
_entity.id
_entity.type
_entity.pdbx_description
1 polymer ?
#
loop_
_entity_poly.entity_id
_entity_poly.type
_entity_poly.pdbx_seq_one_letter_code
_entity_poly.pdbx_strand_id
1 'polypeptide(L)'
;ADLPQIDAFQNEYSREMMVSTEPVADGYYLMRSKIGAFTIWFPEEAVLMDNASGIDGDHYEKLRFAYESEEENRGYLVGFQYNYGGNAKKPERLLDNLRGRWDYEEEWKETEDEHGLTYYGYTIEDIEGYQSYIFMGYKVSSQEAPQAMEFLYISSCVDEKSESCQMDLAEEEAYILQWVKSIQFSGTRSDGGETDGE
;
A
#
# COMPACT_ATOMS: atom_id res chain seq x y z
N ALA A 1 17.67 24.27 -1.21
CA ALA A 1 16.63 24.22 -2.24
C ALA A 1 15.29 24.37 -1.54
N ASP A 2 14.33 25.03 -2.17
CA ASP A 2 12.96 25.03 -1.65
C ASP A 2 12.37 23.63 -1.78
N LEU A 3 11.55 23.23 -0.81
CA LEU A 3 10.91 21.92 -0.80
C LEU A 3 9.90 21.80 -1.97
N PRO A 4 9.76 20.62 -2.60
CA PRO A 4 8.69 20.39 -3.57
C PRO A 4 7.32 20.76 -2.98
N GLN A 5 6.47 21.38 -3.79
CA GLN A 5 5.16 21.89 -3.37
C GLN A 5 4.09 20.79 -3.46
N ILE A 6 4.40 19.61 -2.93
CA ILE A 6 3.47 18.48 -2.82
C ILE A 6 3.25 18.16 -1.34
N ASP A 7 2.10 17.56 -1.01
CA ASP A 7 1.69 17.32 0.39
C ASP A 7 2.76 16.59 1.21
N ALA A 8 3.43 15.60 0.60
CA ALA A 8 4.48 14.80 1.22
C ALA A 8 5.59 15.64 1.90
N PHE A 9 5.99 16.78 1.31
CA PHE A 9 7.07 17.62 1.84
C PHE A 9 6.57 18.81 2.67
N GLN A 10 5.28 19.13 2.60
CA GLN A 10 4.69 20.22 3.41
C GLN A 10 4.25 19.73 4.79
N ASN A 11 3.90 18.45 4.92
CA ASN A 11 3.58 17.82 6.19
C ASN A 11 4.83 17.19 6.83
N GLU A 12 5.05 17.47 8.13
CA GLU A 12 6.24 16.98 8.85
C GLU A 12 6.30 15.46 8.97
N TYR A 13 5.16 14.80 9.22
CA TYR A 13 5.03 13.35 9.38
C TYR A 13 5.38 12.60 8.09
N SER A 14 4.91 13.05 6.92
CA SER A 14 5.30 12.43 5.65
C SER A 14 6.72 12.79 5.26
N ARG A 15 7.15 14.04 5.51
CA ARG A 15 8.47 14.54 5.09
C ARG A 15 9.61 13.75 5.72
N GLU A 16 9.50 13.35 6.98
CA GLU A 16 10.52 12.55 7.65
C GLU A 16 10.68 11.14 7.07
N MET A 17 9.67 10.66 6.34
CA MET A 17 9.69 9.35 5.68
C MET A 17 10.23 9.43 4.24
N MET A 18 10.31 10.62 3.64
CA MET A 18 10.80 10.81 2.28
C MET A 18 12.32 10.64 2.21
N VAL A 19 12.81 9.81 1.28
CA VAL A 19 14.24 9.51 1.14
C VAL A 19 15.02 10.65 0.49
N SER A 20 14.39 11.34 -0.46
CA SER A 20 14.97 12.44 -1.23
C SER A 20 13.88 13.41 -1.68
N THR A 21 14.25 14.65 -2.00
CA THR A 21 13.39 15.63 -2.69
C THR A 21 13.41 15.46 -4.21
N GLU A 22 14.14 14.49 -4.73
CA GLU A 22 14.17 14.13 -6.14
C GLU A 22 13.22 12.96 -6.42
N PRO A 23 12.39 13.02 -7.47
CA PRO A 23 11.57 11.90 -7.90
C PRO A 23 12.42 10.69 -8.28
N VAL A 24 11.90 9.49 -8.02
CA VAL A 24 12.52 8.21 -8.46
C VAL A 24 11.94 7.70 -9.77
N ALA A 25 10.75 8.17 -10.12
CA ALA A 25 10.11 7.99 -11.41
C ALA A 25 9.13 9.17 -11.64
N ASP A 26 8.63 9.32 -12.87
CA ASP A 26 7.62 10.35 -13.17
C ASP A 26 6.39 10.15 -12.27
N GLY A 27 6.02 11.19 -11.53
CA GLY A 27 4.90 11.17 -10.56
C GLY A 27 5.20 10.47 -9.24
N TYR A 28 6.42 9.96 -9.00
CA TYR A 28 6.73 9.20 -7.78
C TYR A 28 8.00 9.64 -7.08
N TYR A 29 7.91 9.72 -5.75
CA TYR A 29 9.04 9.87 -4.84
C TYR A 29 9.29 8.58 -4.07
N LEU A 30 10.46 8.44 -3.47
CA LEU A 30 10.76 7.28 -2.64
C LEU A 30 10.51 7.60 -1.17
N MET A 31 9.70 6.76 -0.53
CA MET A 31 9.44 6.80 0.90
C MET A 31 10.04 5.57 1.57
N ARG A 32 10.59 5.76 2.77
CA ARG A 32 11.05 4.70 3.66
C ARG A 32 10.07 4.56 4.82
N SER A 33 9.79 3.32 5.20
CA SER A 33 8.98 3.02 6.38
C SER A 33 9.62 3.58 7.64
N LYS A 34 8.81 3.97 8.64
CA LYS A 34 9.31 4.58 9.88
C LYS A 34 10.17 3.61 10.70
N ILE A 35 9.85 2.31 10.64
CA ILE A 35 10.66 1.28 11.31
C ILE A 35 11.86 0.83 10.45
N GLY A 36 12.04 1.40 9.25
CA GLY A 36 13.13 1.07 8.34
C GLY A 36 13.04 -0.33 7.73
N ALA A 37 11.86 -0.93 7.66
CA ALA A 37 11.67 -2.32 7.22
C ALA A 37 11.48 -2.46 5.70
N PHE A 38 11.07 -1.39 5.02
CA PHE A 38 10.89 -1.36 3.58
C PHE A 38 10.97 0.06 3.02
N THR A 39 11.10 0.15 1.70
CA THR A 39 10.79 1.37 0.92
C THR A 39 9.64 1.10 -0.03
N ILE A 40 8.91 2.16 -0.38
CA ILE A 40 7.78 2.13 -1.31
C ILE A 40 7.76 3.45 -2.10
N TRP A 41 7.25 3.43 -3.32
CA TRP A 41 7.00 4.67 -4.05
C TRP A 41 5.82 5.43 -3.44
N PHE A 42 5.94 6.75 -3.39
CA PHE A 42 4.93 7.70 -2.95
C PHE A 42 4.46 8.49 -4.18
N PRO A 43 3.21 8.37 -4.63
CA PRO A 43 2.66 9.16 -5.72
C PRO A 43 2.52 10.60 -5.26
N GLU A 44 2.97 11.54 -6.07
CA GLU A 44 3.06 12.94 -5.68
C GLU A 44 1.70 13.59 -5.37
N GLU A 45 0.63 13.04 -5.93
CA GLU A 45 -0.76 13.45 -5.75
C GLU A 45 -1.39 12.92 -4.45
N ALA A 46 -0.81 11.88 -3.85
CA ALA A 46 -1.39 11.21 -2.69
C ALA A 46 -1.06 11.94 -1.38
N VAL A 47 -1.96 11.81 -0.41
CA VAL A 47 -1.76 12.28 0.97
C VAL A 47 -1.56 11.08 1.88
N LEU A 48 -0.49 11.09 2.68
CA LEU A 48 -0.29 10.11 3.76
C LEU A 48 -1.10 10.52 4.99
N MET A 49 -2.04 9.65 5.37
CA MET A 49 -2.95 9.85 6.49
C MET A 49 -2.28 9.43 7.81
N ASP A 50 -1.64 10.37 8.50
CA ASP A 50 -1.01 10.14 9.82
C ASP A 50 -2.00 9.49 10.81
N ASN A 51 -3.19 10.06 10.94
CA ASN A 51 -4.24 9.60 11.86
C ASN A 51 -4.77 8.17 11.58
N ALA A 52 -4.49 7.60 10.41
CA ALA A 52 -4.89 6.25 10.02
C ALA A 52 -3.68 5.31 9.82
N SER A 53 -2.47 5.83 10.06
CA SER A 53 -1.20 5.13 10.03
C SER A 53 -0.70 4.85 11.45
N GLY A 54 0.24 3.93 11.60
CA GLY A 54 0.75 3.60 12.93
C GLY A 54 1.76 2.46 12.94
N ILE A 55 2.45 2.32 14.06
CA ILE A 55 3.52 1.35 14.27
C ILE A 55 3.20 0.56 15.54
N ASP A 56 3.51 -0.73 15.54
CA ASP A 56 3.59 -1.55 16.74
C ASP A 56 4.93 -2.28 16.77
N GLY A 57 5.84 -1.79 17.63
CA GLY A 57 7.22 -2.27 17.70
C GLY A 57 7.97 -2.17 16.36
N ASP A 58 8.77 -3.19 16.06
CA ASP A 58 9.55 -3.30 14.82
C ASP A 58 9.01 -4.38 13.86
N HIS A 59 7.83 -4.92 14.15
CA HIS A 59 7.26 -6.07 13.45
C HIS A 59 5.96 -5.73 12.71
N TYR A 60 5.44 -4.53 12.92
CA TYR A 60 4.18 -4.06 12.34
C TYR A 60 4.25 -2.56 12.04
N GLU A 61 3.90 -2.19 10.81
CA GLU A 61 3.68 -0.80 10.41
C GLU A 61 2.51 -0.75 9.44
N LYS A 62 1.58 0.16 9.68
CA LYS A 62 0.42 0.41 8.83
C LYS A 62 0.53 1.81 8.27
N LEU A 63 0.39 1.92 6.95
CA LEU A 63 0.35 3.16 6.20
C LEU A 63 -0.98 3.28 5.50
N ARG A 64 -1.58 4.48 5.54
CA ARG A 64 -2.82 4.79 4.83
C ARG A 64 -2.62 6.01 3.96
N PHE A 65 -2.97 5.90 2.69
CA PHE A 65 -2.91 7.01 1.76
C PHE A 65 -4.30 7.27 1.18
N ALA A 66 -4.54 8.52 0.84
CA ALA A 66 -5.75 8.97 0.19
C ALA A 66 -5.42 9.84 -1.02
N TYR A 67 -6.31 9.85 -1.99
CA TYR A 67 -6.32 10.78 -3.11
C TYR A 67 -7.78 11.08 -3.46
N GLU A 68 -8.05 12.31 -3.85
CA GLU A 68 -9.37 12.74 -4.33
C GLU A 68 -9.18 13.91 -5.31
N SER A 69 -9.81 13.81 -6.49
CA SER A 69 -9.82 14.86 -7.49
C SER A 69 -11.19 14.97 -8.15
N GLU A 70 -11.83 16.13 -7.99
CA GLU A 70 -13.08 16.46 -8.70
C GLU A 70 -12.85 16.62 -10.21
N GLU A 71 -11.67 17.09 -10.62
CA GLU A 71 -11.32 17.29 -12.03
C GLU A 71 -11.19 15.95 -12.77
N GLU A 72 -10.51 14.99 -12.16
CA GLU A 72 -10.38 13.63 -12.69
C GLU A 72 -11.60 12.76 -12.37
N ASN A 73 -12.49 13.24 -11.51
CA ASN A 73 -13.60 12.50 -10.94
C ASN A 73 -13.16 11.14 -10.35
N ARG A 74 -12.02 11.10 -9.67
CA ARG A 74 -11.39 9.89 -9.15
C ARG A 74 -10.95 10.09 -7.70
N GLY A 75 -11.23 9.11 -6.86
CA GLY A 75 -10.77 9.07 -5.48
C GLY A 75 -10.37 7.66 -5.09
N TYR A 76 -9.37 7.54 -4.21
CA TYR A 76 -8.98 6.26 -3.66
C TYR A 76 -8.49 6.35 -2.22
N LEU A 77 -8.60 5.21 -1.53
CA LEU A 77 -7.95 4.91 -0.28
C LEU A 77 -7.09 3.66 -0.45
N VAL A 78 -5.83 3.73 -0.07
CA VAL A 78 -4.96 2.55 0.02
C VAL A 78 -4.45 2.35 1.43
N GLY A 79 -4.40 1.10 1.86
CA GLY A 79 -3.69 0.68 3.05
C GLY A 79 -2.59 -0.29 2.71
N PHE A 80 -1.41 -0.07 3.29
CA PHE A 80 -0.31 -1.01 3.31
C PHE A 80 -0.04 -1.40 4.76
N GLN A 81 -0.03 -2.70 5.05
CA GLN A 81 0.27 -3.21 6.39
C GLN A 81 1.44 -4.19 6.30
N TYR A 82 2.58 -3.73 6.78
CA TYR A 82 3.77 -4.54 6.93
C TYR A 82 3.62 -5.49 8.10
N ASN A 83 4.05 -6.73 7.90
CA ASN A 83 4.09 -7.76 8.93
C ASN A 83 5.45 -8.48 8.88
N TYR A 84 6.04 -8.69 10.05
CA TYR A 84 7.22 -9.53 10.23
C TYR A 84 6.89 -10.84 10.95
N GLY A 85 7.70 -11.88 10.71
CA GLY A 85 7.68 -13.11 11.50
C GLY A 85 6.67 -14.15 11.01
N GLY A 86 6.04 -14.87 11.95
CA GLY A 86 5.18 -16.02 11.63
C GLY A 86 3.99 -15.70 10.73
N ASN A 87 3.50 -14.45 10.75
CA ASN A 87 2.44 -13.99 9.85
C ASN A 87 2.92 -13.90 8.40
N ALA A 88 4.12 -13.37 8.15
CA ALA A 88 4.70 -13.32 6.81
C ALA A 88 4.96 -14.71 6.21
N LYS A 89 5.14 -15.75 7.04
CA LYS A 89 5.34 -17.15 6.61
C LYS A 89 4.05 -17.93 6.35
N LYS A 90 2.87 -17.33 6.53
CA LYS A 90 1.56 -18.01 6.42
C LYS A 90 0.62 -17.23 5.48
N PRO A 91 0.98 -17.08 4.20
CA PRO A 91 0.17 -16.32 3.25
C PRO A 91 -1.25 -16.87 3.16
N GLU A 92 -1.46 -18.19 3.23
CA GLU A 92 -2.79 -18.81 3.11
C GLU A 92 -3.73 -18.33 4.21
N ARG A 93 -3.26 -18.29 5.47
CA ARG A 93 -4.06 -17.81 6.60
C ARG A 93 -4.46 -16.34 6.45
N LEU A 94 -3.58 -15.51 5.89
CA LEU A 94 -3.84 -14.09 5.72
C LEU A 94 -4.78 -13.84 4.54
N LEU A 95 -4.57 -14.57 3.44
CA LEU A 95 -5.48 -14.58 2.30
C LEU A 95 -6.87 -15.08 2.71
N ASP A 96 -7.00 -16.10 3.55
CA ASP A 96 -8.29 -16.55 4.08
C ASP A 96 -9.01 -15.47 4.92
N ASN A 97 -8.27 -14.66 5.69
CA ASN A 97 -8.87 -13.55 6.44
C ASN A 97 -9.36 -12.45 5.48
N LEU A 98 -8.57 -12.10 4.46
CA LEU A 98 -8.99 -11.14 3.44
C LEU A 98 -10.22 -11.66 2.68
N ARG A 99 -10.20 -12.95 2.36
CA ARG A 99 -11.30 -13.66 1.72
C ARG A 99 -12.59 -13.49 2.50
N GLY A 100 -12.59 -13.85 3.78
CA GLY A 100 -13.77 -13.74 4.63
C GLY A 100 -14.19 -12.29 4.90
N ARG A 101 -13.25 -11.33 4.87
CA ARG A 101 -13.55 -9.90 5.09
C ARG A 101 -14.29 -9.28 3.91
N TRP A 102 -13.99 -9.70 2.69
CA TRP A 102 -14.49 -9.10 1.45
C TRP A 102 -15.32 -10.06 0.60
N ASP A 103 -15.74 -11.18 1.18
CA ASP A 103 -16.54 -12.23 0.52
C ASP A 103 -15.96 -12.68 -0.85
N TYR A 104 -14.62 -12.78 -0.92
CA TYR A 104 -13.92 -13.04 -2.17
C TYR A 104 -13.95 -14.52 -2.57
N GLU A 105 -14.80 -14.90 -3.51
CA GLU A 105 -14.96 -16.33 -3.85
C GLU A 105 -13.97 -16.86 -4.89
N GLU A 106 -13.27 -15.97 -5.59
CA GLU A 106 -12.39 -16.32 -6.71
C GLU A 106 -11.01 -16.83 -6.24
N GLU A 107 -10.25 -17.38 -7.19
CA GLU A 107 -8.86 -17.78 -6.98
C GLU A 107 -7.94 -16.55 -6.92
N TRP A 108 -6.88 -16.63 -6.11
CA TRP A 108 -5.89 -15.56 -6.03
C TRP A 108 -5.03 -15.53 -7.29
N LYS A 109 -4.88 -14.34 -7.90
CA LYS A 109 -3.90 -14.10 -8.95
C LYS A 109 -2.51 -14.04 -8.32
N GLU A 110 -1.50 -14.51 -9.05
CA GLU A 110 -0.11 -14.52 -8.60
C GLU A 110 0.79 -13.74 -9.57
N THR A 111 1.69 -12.93 -9.04
CA THR A 111 2.76 -12.28 -9.81
C THR A 111 4.04 -12.21 -8.99
N GLU A 112 5.16 -12.60 -9.59
CA GLU A 112 6.48 -12.61 -8.96
C GLU A 112 7.37 -11.52 -9.57
N ASP A 113 8.13 -10.85 -8.72
CA ASP A 113 9.20 -9.93 -9.08
C ASP A 113 10.46 -10.22 -8.24
N GLU A 114 11.54 -9.47 -8.48
CA GLU A 114 12.81 -9.69 -7.76
C GLU A 114 12.71 -9.47 -6.24
N HIS A 115 11.68 -8.77 -5.77
CA HIS A 115 11.47 -8.45 -4.36
C HIS A 115 10.44 -9.35 -3.66
N GLY A 116 9.77 -10.26 -4.39
CA GLY A 116 8.85 -11.20 -3.78
C GLY A 116 7.72 -11.72 -4.67
N LEU A 117 6.88 -12.56 -4.07
CA LEU A 117 5.67 -13.11 -4.66
C LEU A 117 4.44 -12.38 -4.14
N THR A 118 3.60 -11.92 -5.06
CA THR A 118 2.35 -11.20 -4.76
C THR A 118 1.15 -12.06 -5.10
N TYR A 119 0.28 -12.25 -4.11
CA TYR A 119 -1.05 -12.84 -4.26
C TYR A 119 -2.08 -11.72 -4.18
N TYR A 120 -3.03 -11.66 -5.11
CA TYR A 120 -4.02 -10.60 -5.10
C TYR A 120 -5.31 -10.97 -5.83
N GLY A 121 -6.36 -10.23 -5.52
CA GLY A 121 -7.68 -10.38 -6.09
C GLY A 121 -8.40 -9.05 -6.09
N TYR A 122 -9.58 -9.03 -6.68
CA TYR A 122 -10.44 -7.85 -6.66
C TYR A 122 -11.91 -8.23 -6.52
N THR A 123 -12.69 -7.31 -5.98
CA THR A 123 -14.16 -7.32 -6.06
C THR A 123 -14.65 -5.92 -6.45
N ILE A 124 -15.89 -5.83 -6.91
CA ILE A 124 -16.58 -4.57 -7.19
C ILE A 124 -17.83 -4.55 -6.32
N GLU A 125 -17.93 -3.57 -5.44
CA GLU A 125 -18.99 -3.45 -4.44
C GLU A 125 -19.64 -2.08 -4.48
N ASP A 126 -20.94 -2.00 -4.16
CA ASP A 126 -21.61 -0.73 -3.92
C ASP A 126 -21.40 -0.31 -2.45
N ILE A 127 -20.49 0.64 -2.22
CA ILE A 127 -20.19 1.20 -0.88
C ILE A 127 -20.83 2.58 -0.78
N GLU A 128 -21.77 2.76 0.15
CA GLU A 128 -22.47 4.04 0.38
C GLU A 128 -23.16 4.61 -0.88
N GLY A 129 -23.52 3.72 -1.81
CA GLY A 129 -24.10 4.10 -3.10
C GLY A 129 -23.07 4.51 -4.14
N TYR A 130 -21.81 4.13 -3.95
CA TYR A 130 -20.71 4.27 -4.91
C TYR A 130 -20.15 2.89 -5.31
N GLN A 131 -20.18 2.56 -6.60
CA GLN A 131 -19.46 1.45 -7.18
C GLN A 131 -17.95 1.63 -6.95
N SER A 132 -17.42 0.75 -6.10
CA SER A 132 -16.05 0.79 -5.63
C SER A 132 -15.29 -0.42 -6.15
N TYR A 133 -14.11 -0.16 -6.70
CA TYR A 133 -13.18 -1.16 -7.19
C TYR A 133 -12.19 -1.48 -6.08
N ILE A 134 -12.26 -2.70 -5.57
CA ILE A 134 -11.54 -3.11 -4.37
C ILE A 134 -10.49 -4.13 -4.76
N PHE A 135 -9.22 -3.74 -4.67
CA PHE A 135 -8.09 -4.65 -4.85
C PHE A 135 -7.50 -4.98 -3.49
N MET A 136 -7.25 -6.26 -3.26
CA MET A 136 -6.73 -6.75 -1.98
C MET A 136 -5.71 -7.84 -2.23
N GLY A 137 -4.71 -7.93 -1.35
CA GLY A 137 -3.70 -8.95 -1.52
C GLY A 137 -2.57 -8.87 -0.52
N TYR A 138 -1.54 -9.66 -0.81
CA TYR A 138 -0.39 -9.86 0.04
C TYR A 138 0.87 -10.06 -0.80
N LYS A 139 1.94 -9.31 -0.52
CA LYS A 139 3.28 -9.51 -1.10
C LYS A 139 4.22 -10.12 -0.05
N VAL A 140 4.75 -11.29 -0.32
CA VAL A 140 5.73 -12.00 0.52
C VAL A 140 7.13 -11.74 -0.01
N SER A 141 8.03 -11.29 0.86
CA SER A 141 9.43 -11.03 0.53
C SER A 141 10.14 -12.29 0.04
N SER A 142 11.00 -12.14 -0.97
CA SER A 142 11.92 -13.19 -1.43
C SER A 142 13.13 -13.39 -0.51
N GLN A 143 13.28 -12.57 0.53
CA GLN A 143 14.42 -12.61 1.46
C GLN A 143 14.27 -13.67 2.56
N GLU A 144 15.38 -14.05 3.19
CA GLU A 144 15.37 -15.02 4.30
C GLU A 144 14.56 -14.52 5.51
N ALA A 145 14.61 -13.20 5.75
CA ALA A 145 13.82 -12.55 6.77
C ALA A 145 12.33 -12.63 6.41
N PRO A 146 11.46 -13.16 7.30
CA PRO A 146 10.04 -13.33 7.01
C PRO A 146 9.31 -12.00 7.06
N GLN A 147 9.28 -11.32 5.91
CA GLN A 147 8.69 -10.01 5.72
C GLN A 147 7.56 -10.11 4.70
N ALA A 148 6.48 -9.38 4.93
CA ALA A 148 5.42 -9.29 3.95
C ALA A 148 4.55 -8.06 4.12
N MET A 149 3.77 -7.75 3.10
CA MET A 149 2.89 -6.59 3.01
C MET A 149 1.49 -7.02 2.62
N GLU A 150 0.50 -6.74 3.48
CA GLU A 150 -0.91 -6.72 3.06
C GLU A 150 -1.21 -5.39 2.40
N PHE A 151 -1.98 -5.41 1.32
CA PHE A 151 -2.51 -4.19 0.74
C PHE A 151 -4.03 -4.30 0.53
N LEU A 152 -4.69 -3.16 0.67
CA LEU A 152 -6.10 -2.97 0.37
C LEU A 152 -6.26 -1.61 -0.28
N TYR A 153 -6.71 -1.62 -1.52
CA TYR A 153 -6.96 -0.46 -2.36
C TYR A 153 -8.44 -0.41 -2.69
N ILE A 154 -9.08 0.73 -2.42
CA ILE A 154 -10.48 0.99 -2.72
C ILE A 154 -10.51 2.26 -3.54
N SER A 155 -10.99 2.17 -4.77
CA SER A 155 -11.13 3.32 -5.67
C SER A 155 -12.58 3.46 -6.11
N SER A 156 -13.03 4.71 -6.25
CA SER A 156 -14.35 5.04 -6.76
C SER A 156 -14.30 6.37 -7.52
N CYS A 157 -15.36 6.68 -8.25
CA CYS A 157 -15.60 8.06 -8.68
C CYS A 157 -15.91 8.94 -7.46
N VAL A 158 -15.59 10.24 -7.55
CA VAL A 158 -15.96 11.23 -6.52
C VAL A 158 -17.44 11.62 -6.68
N ASP A 159 -17.88 11.79 -7.93
CA ASP A 159 -19.28 11.95 -8.33
C ASP A 159 -19.68 10.88 -9.36
N GLU A 160 -20.42 9.88 -8.90
CA GLU A 160 -20.94 8.81 -9.77
C GLU A 160 -21.93 9.27 -10.83
N LYS A 161 -22.62 10.38 -10.57
CA LYS A 161 -23.67 10.87 -11.48
C LYS A 161 -23.07 11.67 -12.63
N SER A 162 -21.79 12.00 -12.54
CA SER A 162 -21.09 12.68 -13.61
C SER A 162 -20.89 11.74 -14.80
N GLU A 163 -21.12 12.26 -16.00
CA GLU A 163 -20.81 11.55 -17.26
C GLU A 163 -19.30 11.28 -17.42
N SER A 164 -18.44 11.96 -16.64
CA SER A 164 -17.00 11.72 -16.58
C SER A 164 -16.61 10.54 -15.68
N CYS A 165 -17.55 9.90 -14.97
CA CYS A 165 -17.26 8.70 -14.19
C CYS A 165 -17.00 7.51 -15.14
N GLN A 166 -15.72 7.25 -15.42
CA GLN A 166 -15.25 6.18 -16.29
C GLN A 166 -14.09 5.44 -15.61
N MET A 167 -14.42 4.63 -14.61
CA MET A 167 -13.43 3.76 -13.98
C MET A 167 -13.10 2.56 -14.86
N ASP A 168 -11.83 2.39 -15.15
CA ASP A 168 -11.31 1.22 -15.86
C ASP A 168 -10.64 0.26 -14.88
N LEU A 169 -11.16 -0.97 -14.80
CA LEU A 169 -10.64 -2.00 -13.91
C LEU A 169 -9.16 -2.32 -14.16
N ALA A 170 -8.74 -2.35 -15.42
CA ALA A 170 -7.38 -2.72 -15.79
C ALA A 170 -6.40 -1.58 -15.49
N GLU A 171 -6.81 -0.32 -15.65
CA GLU A 171 -6.02 0.84 -15.23
C GLU A 171 -5.83 0.87 -13.71
N GLU A 172 -6.91 0.64 -12.93
CA GLU A 172 -6.82 0.57 -11.47
C GLU A 172 -5.98 -0.62 -10.98
N GLU A 173 -6.11 -1.79 -11.63
CA GLU A 173 -5.29 -2.97 -11.37
C GLU A 173 -3.81 -2.66 -11.63
N ALA A 174 -3.50 -2.05 -12.77
CA ALA A 174 -2.13 -1.70 -13.13
C ALA A 174 -1.53 -0.69 -12.14
N TYR A 175 -2.31 0.32 -11.74
CA TYR A 175 -1.90 1.35 -10.80
C TYR A 175 -1.51 0.76 -9.43
N ILE A 176 -2.39 -0.03 -8.80
CA ILE A 176 -2.07 -0.63 -7.49
C ILE A 176 -0.93 -1.64 -7.58
N LEU A 177 -0.85 -2.44 -8.65
CA LEU A 177 0.23 -3.41 -8.82
C LEU A 177 1.58 -2.75 -9.06
N GLN A 178 1.65 -1.60 -9.74
CA GLN A 178 2.87 -0.81 -9.83
C GLN A 178 3.34 -0.38 -8.44
N TRP A 179 2.39 0.04 -7.60
CA TRP A 179 2.68 0.45 -6.24
C TRP A 179 3.19 -0.70 -5.37
N VAL A 180 2.55 -1.87 -5.45
CA VAL A 180 2.99 -3.09 -4.76
C VAL A 180 4.35 -3.59 -5.26
N LYS A 181 4.61 -3.49 -6.57
CA LYS A 181 5.92 -3.82 -7.17
C LYS A 181 7.04 -2.93 -6.66
N SER A 182 6.76 -1.65 -6.38
CA SER A 182 7.74 -0.70 -5.85
C SER A 182 8.24 -1.02 -4.43
N ILE A 183 7.56 -1.94 -3.74
CA ILE A 183 7.93 -2.32 -2.37
C ILE A 183 9.22 -3.12 -2.39
N GLN A 184 10.23 -2.57 -1.71
CA GLN A 184 11.51 -3.24 -1.47
C GLN A 184 11.69 -3.45 0.03
N PHE A 185 11.68 -4.71 0.45
CA PHE A 185 11.93 -5.08 1.84
C PHE A 185 13.42 -4.90 2.18
N SER A 186 13.74 -4.47 3.40
CA SER A 186 15.11 -4.17 3.80
C SER A 186 15.92 -5.38 4.25
N GLY A 187 15.30 -6.55 4.47
CA GLY A 187 15.98 -7.81 4.80
C GLY A 187 16.62 -7.88 6.19
N THR A 188 16.68 -6.76 6.91
CA THR A 188 17.45 -6.59 8.13
C THR A 188 16.64 -5.79 9.14
N ARG A 189 16.80 -6.13 10.42
CA ARG A 189 16.38 -5.26 11.52
C ARG A 189 17.38 -4.10 11.59
N SER A 190 16.93 -2.87 11.80
CA SER A 190 17.81 -1.91 12.47
C SER A 190 18.08 -2.51 13.86
N ASP A 191 19.34 -2.56 14.28
CA ASP A 191 19.78 -3.20 15.54
C ASP A 191 19.06 -2.59 16.76
N GLY A 192 17.87 -3.10 17.06
CA GLY A 192 17.10 -2.87 18.27
C GLY A 192 17.07 -4.20 19.02
N GLY A 193 17.79 -4.23 20.13
CA GLY A 193 18.21 -5.40 20.89
C GLY A 193 17.24 -6.58 20.98
N GLU A 194 17.83 -7.76 20.92
CA GLU A 194 17.27 -8.99 21.48
C GLU A 194 16.61 -8.70 22.84
N THR A 195 15.30 -8.85 22.91
CA THR A 195 14.68 -9.32 24.14
C THR A 195 14.24 -10.74 23.88
N ASP A 196 15.16 -11.66 24.17
CA ASP A 196 14.81 -13.03 24.51
C ASP A 196 13.78 -12.96 25.65
N GLY A 197 12.57 -13.44 25.37
CA GLY A 197 11.54 -13.72 26.36
C GLY A 197 11.12 -15.17 26.17
N GLU A 198 11.46 -15.99 27.17
CA GLU A 198 11.08 -17.41 27.34
C GLU A 198 9.61 -17.73 27.06
#